data_AF-R6PJL6-F1
#
_entry.id   AF-R6PJL6-F1
#
_cell.length_a   1.000
_cell.length_b   1.000
_cell.length_c   1.000
_cell.angle_alpha   90.00
_cell.angle_beta   90.00
_cell.angle_gamma   90.00
#
_symmetry.space_group_name_H-M   'P 1'
#
loop_
_entity.id
_entity.type
_entity.pdbx_description
1 polymer ?
#
loop_
_entity_poly.entity_id
_entity_poly.type
_entity_poly.pdbx_seq_one_letter_code
_entity_poly.pdbx_strand_id
1 'polypeptide(L)'
;MPENALRDMDENELAALAAAGNDKAMAMLIATVMPIAKAKAAGFAQVRISDEDLVQEGMLGFLEAVKKFDPSKGVPFKAYASVCIKNRMINAFNRNNSAANSPLTGAVPIDDEQLTDHASNPENIIDEAAAPAKLWRIVDSALSVYERRVLDLMLEEKSYAQIAEILGTSAKSVDNAVQRIRKKIRSKL
;
A
#
# COMPACT_ATOMS: atom_id res chain seq x y z
N MET A 1 28.43 -10.63 -11.75
CA MET A 1 28.69 -10.28 -10.33
C MET A 1 28.44 -11.53 -9.48
N PRO A 2 29.28 -11.84 -8.48
CA PRO A 2 29.06 -12.97 -7.58
C PRO A 2 27.77 -12.77 -6.77
N GLU A 3 27.04 -13.86 -6.51
CA GLU A 3 25.66 -13.83 -5.98
C GLU A 3 25.55 -13.29 -4.54
N ASN A 4 26.64 -13.32 -3.76
CA ASN A 4 26.67 -12.77 -2.41
C ASN A 4 26.75 -11.23 -2.37
N ALA A 5 27.29 -10.58 -3.41
CA ALA A 5 27.54 -9.14 -3.37
C ALA A 5 26.26 -8.29 -3.36
N LEU A 6 25.14 -8.80 -3.87
CA LEU A 6 23.86 -8.09 -3.88
C LEU A 6 23.13 -8.15 -2.53
N ARG A 7 23.45 -9.12 -1.67
CA ARG A 7 22.79 -9.30 -0.37
C ARG A 7 23.28 -8.32 0.69
N ASP A 8 24.51 -7.85 0.54
CA ASP A 8 25.14 -6.90 1.45
C ASP A 8 24.89 -5.44 1.07
N MET A 9 24.25 -5.20 -0.09
CA MET A 9 23.90 -3.88 -0.58
C MET A 9 22.68 -3.31 0.14
N ASP A 10 22.67 -2.00 0.33
CA ASP A 10 21.51 -1.32 0.86
C ASP A 10 20.39 -1.17 -0.19
N GLU A 11 19.19 -0.78 0.26
CA GLU A 11 18.02 -0.65 -0.62
C GLU A 11 18.19 0.44 -1.69
N ASN A 12 19.03 1.46 -1.46
CA ASN A 12 19.29 2.51 -2.45
C ASN A 12 20.22 2.00 -3.56
N GLU A 13 21.27 1.26 -3.20
CA GLU A 13 22.19 0.62 -4.14
C GLU A 13 21.45 -0.41 -5.01
N LEU A 14 20.60 -1.22 -4.38
CA LEU A 14 19.73 -2.17 -5.09
C LEU A 14 18.75 -1.44 -6.02
N ALA A 15 18.16 -0.32 -5.60
CA ALA A 15 17.27 0.47 -6.44
C ALA A 15 17.98 1.06 -7.65
N ALA A 16 19.21 1.57 -7.48
CA ALA A 16 20.02 2.09 -8.59
C ALA A 16 20.36 0.99 -9.61
N LEU A 17 20.77 -0.20 -9.15
CA LEU A 17 21.04 -1.33 -10.02
C LEU A 17 19.78 -1.82 -10.73
N ALA A 18 18.65 -1.91 -10.02
CA ALA A 18 17.37 -2.30 -10.60
C ALA A 18 16.89 -1.29 -11.66
N ALA A 19 17.07 0.02 -11.43
CA ALA A 19 16.78 1.06 -12.40
C ALA A 19 17.68 0.97 -13.65
N ALA A 20 18.93 0.52 -13.48
CA ALA A 20 19.86 0.25 -14.57
C ALA A 20 19.60 -1.08 -15.31
N GLY A 21 18.53 -1.81 -14.99
CA GLY A 21 18.14 -3.05 -15.66
C GLY A 21 18.75 -4.31 -15.07
N ASN A 22 19.25 -4.29 -13.83
CA ASN A 22 19.69 -5.50 -13.15
C ASN A 22 18.50 -6.31 -12.63
N ASP A 23 18.14 -7.37 -13.35
CA ASP A 23 16.99 -8.23 -13.03
C ASP A 23 17.08 -8.87 -11.63
N LYS A 24 18.30 -9.22 -11.16
CA LYS A 24 18.48 -9.80 -9.82
C LYS A 24 18.18 -8.78 -8.73
N ALA A 25 18.67 -7.55 -8.89
CA ALA A 25 18.37 -6.47 -7.95
C ALA A 25 16.87 -6.14 -7.93
N MET A 26 16.23 -6.09 -9.12
CA MET A 26 14.78 -5.90 -9.23
C MET A 26 14.00 -7.02 -8.53
N ALA A 27 14.36 -8.29 -8.77
CA ALA A 27 13.70 -9.43 -8.13
C ALA A 27 13.82 -9.38 -6.59
N MET A 28 14.97 -8.98 -6.06
CA MET A 28 15.17 -8.81 -4.61
C MET A 28 14.26 -7.71 -4.04
N LEU A 29 14.16 -6.56 -4.70
CA LEU A 29 13.28 -5.49 -4.24
C LEU A 29 11.80 -5.88 -4.33
N ILE A 30 11.40 -6.59 -5.40
CA ILE A 30 10.03 -7.12 -5.54
C ILE A 30 9.71 -8.07 -4.39
N ALA A 31 10.61 -8.99 -4.05
CA ALA A 31 10.39 -9.94 -2.96
C ALA A 31 10.17 -9.22 -1.60
N THR A 32 10.86 -8.12 -1.37
CA THR A 32 10.70 -7.28 -0.16
C THR A 32 9.39 -6.48 -0.16
N VAL A 33 8.99 -5.96 -1.31
CA VAL A 33 7.84 -5.04 -1.43
C VAL A 33 6.50 -5.76 -1.60
N MET A 34 6.49 -6.94 -2.24
CA MET A 34 5.26 -7.68 -2.53
C MET A 34 4.39 -7.93 -1.27
N PRO A 35 4.93 -8.33 -0.10
CA PRO A 35 4.12 -8.48 1.12
C PRO A 35 3.51 -7.15 1.58
N ILE A 36 4.23 -6.03 1.42
CA ILE A 36 3.76 -4.69 1.77
C ILE A 36 2.61 -4.27 0.86
N ALA A 37 2.72 -4.51 -0.44
CA ALA A 37 1.66 -4.24 -1.39
C ALA A 37 0.41 -5.08 -1.06
N LYS A 38 0.55 -6.39 -0.83
CA LYS A 38 -0.57 -7.25 -0.42
C LYS A 38 -1.27 -6.75 0.84
N ALA A 39 -0.49 -6.38 1.86
CA ALA A 39 -1.04 -5.86 3.11
C ALA A 39 -1.78 -4.52 2.93
N LYS A 40 -1.28 -3.64 2.06
CA LYS A 40 -1.94 -2.36 1.74
C LYS A 40 -3.23 -2.58 0.95
N ALA A 41 -3.21 -3.45 -0.06
CA ALA A 41 -4.37 -3.73 -0.92
C ALA A 41 -5.56 -4.28 -0.13
N ALA A 42 -5.33 -5.22 0.80
CA ALA A 42 -6.35 -5.77 1.68
C ALA A 42 -7.09 -4.71 2.52
N GLY A 43 -6.49 -3.54 2.75
CA GLY A 43 -7.11 -2.40 3.43
C GLY A 43 -8.04 -1.55 2.56
N PHE A 44 -7.99 -1.72 1.23
CA PHE A 44 -8.79 -0.98 0.25
C PHE A 44 -9.85 -1.84 -0.45
N ALA A 45 -9.87 -3.16 -0.18
CA ALA A 45 -10.77 -4.13 -0.77
C ALA A 45 -12.25 -3.69 -0.67
N GLN A 46 -12.93 -3.62 -1.82
CA GLN A 46 -14.37 -3.39 -1.90
C GLN A 46 -14.96 -4.27 -3.00
N VAL A 47 -16.28 -4.40 -3.04
CA VAL A 47 -17.04 -5.22 -4.01
C VAL A 47 -16.63 -4.95 -5.48
N ARG A 48 -16.03 -3.79 -5.80
CA ARG A 48 -15.73 -3.35 -7.17
C ARG A 48 -14.25 -3.33 -7.57
N ILE A 49 -13.33 -3.69 -6.68
CA ILE A 49 -11.93 -3.89 -7.06
C ILE A 49 -11.34 -4.99 -6.20
N SER A 50 -10.74 -5.99 -6.84
CA SER A 50 -10.13 -7.10 -6.13
C SER A 50 -8.83 -6.67 -5.46
N ASP A 51 -8.43 -7.39 -4.41
CA ASP A 51 -7.13 -7.22 -3.78
C ASP A 51 -6.00 -7.45 -4.78
N GLU A 52 -6.16 -8.41 -5.69
CA GLU A 52 -5.18 -8.74 -6.71
C GLU A 52 -4.98 -7.58 -7.70
N ASP A 53 -6.06 -6.91 -8.12
CA ASP A 53 -5.99 -5.74 -9.01
C ASP A 53 -5.31 -4.56 -8.31
N LEU A 54 -5.62 -4.34 -7.03
CA LEU A 54 -4.97 -3.32 -6.22
C LEU A 54 -3.49 -3.62 -6.03
N VAL A 55 -3.11 -4.86 -5.77
CA VAL A 55 -1.71 -5.28 -5.69
C VAL A 55 -1.00 -5.00 -7.01
N GLN A 56 -1.59 -5.37 -8.15
CA GLN A 56 -1.01 -5.12 -9.46
C GLN A 56 -0.78 -3.62 -9.71
N GLU A 57 -1.77 -2.77 -9.43
CA GLU A 57 -1.62 -1.32 -9.53
C GLU A 57 -0.55 -0.80 -8.56
N GLY A 58 -0.51 -1.29 -7.34
CA GLY A 58 0.55 -1.02 -6.38
C GLY A 58 1.95 -1.34 -6.92
N MET A 59 2.10 -2.50 -7.54
CA MET A 59 3.36 -2.94 -8.14
C MET A 59 3.76 -2.07 -9.35
N LEU A 60 2.82 -1.56 -10.14
CA LEU A 60 3.11 -0.56 -11.17
C LEU A 60 3.66 0.73 -10.54
N GLY A 61 3.10 1.16 -9.41
CA GLY A 61 3.61 2.29 -8.63
C GLY A 61 5.03 2.05 -8.11
N PHE A 62 5.32 0.85 -7.63
CA PHE A 62 6.67 0.44 -7.23
C PHE A 62 7.67 0.47 -8.39
N LEU A 63 7.31 -0.08 -9.56
CA LEU A 63 8.19 -0.09 -10.73
C LEU A 63 8.52 1.33 -11.21
N GLU A 64 7.54 2.24 -11.17
CA GLU A 64 7.80 3.65 -11.41
C GLU A 64 8.73 4.27 -10.34
N ALA A 65 8.57 3.88 -9.07
CA ALA A 65 9.41 4.36 -7.98
C ALA A 65 10.86 3.94 -8.17
N VAL A 66 11.15 2.70 -8.56
CA VAL A 66 12.51 2.24 -8.89
C VAL A 66 13.13 3.12 -9.96
N LYS A 67 12.39 3.45 -11.02
CA LYS A 67 12.91 4.25 -12.15
C LYS A 67 13.13 5.73 -11.82
N LYS A 68 12.31 6.30 -10.93
CA LYS A 68 12.28 7.73 -10.61
C LYS A 68 12.97 8.09 -9.30
N PHE A 69 13.44 7.10 -8.55
CA PHE A 69 14.07 7.33 -7.27
C PHE A 69 15.33 8.17 -7.42
N ASP A 70 15.46 9.15 -6.54
CA ASP A 70 16.58 10.07 -6.49
C ASP A 70 17.10 10.13 -5.04
N PRO A 71 18.24 9.47 -4.73
CA PRO A 71 18.78 9.44 -3.39
C PRO A 71 19.24 10.83 -2.91
N SER A 72 19.49 11.79 -3.81
CA SER A 72 19.91 13.14 -3.42
C SER A 72 18.82 13.93 -2.71
N LYS A 73 17.57 13.47 -2.79
CA LYS A 73 16.41 14.08 -2.09
C LYS A 73 16.33 13.72 -0.61
N GLY A 74 17.24 12.87 -0.12
CA GLY A 74 17.36 12.55 1.31
C GLY A 74 16.19 11.73 1.87
N VAL A 75 15.39 11.09 1.01
CA VAL A 75 14.31 10.19 1.39
C VAL A 75 14.77 8.75 1.12
N PRO A 76 14.68 7.84 2.09
CA PRO A 76 15.01 6.43 1.86
C PRO A 76 14.13 5.81 0.76
N PHE A 77 14.70 4.92 -0.05
CA PHE A 77 13.99 4.27 -1.17
C PHE A 77 12.67 3.63 -0.73
N LYS A 78 12.67 2.91 0.39
CA LYS A 78 11.47 2.25 0.93
C LYS A 78 10.34 3.21 1.27
N ALA A 79 10.66 4.37 1.84
CA ALA A 79 9.66 5.40 2.13
C ALA A 79 9.07 5.96 0.83
N TYR A 80 9.92 6.26 -0.15
CA TYR A 80 9.49 6.73 -1.47
C TYR A 80 8.60 5.70 -2.20
N ALA A 81 9.04 4.44 -2.26
CA ALA A 81 8.32 3.35 -2.89
C ALA A 81 6.95 3.09 -2.21
N SER A 82 6.89 3.12 -0.88
CA SER A 82 5.66 2.95 -0.10
C SER A 82 4.59 3.99 -0.48
N VAL A 83 5.00 5.25 -0.69
CA VAL A 83 4.11 6.34 -1.13
C VAL A 83 3.63 6.11 -2.56
N CYS A 84 4.52 5.75 -3.49
CA CYS A 84 4.15 5.48 -4.87
C CYS A 84 3.15 4.31 -5.00
N ILE A 85 3.37 3.22 -4.26
CA ILE A 85 2.48 2.06 -4.20
C ILE A 85 1.09 2.49 -3.71
N LYS A 86 1.02 3.19 -2.58
CA LYS A 86 -0.25 3.66 -1.98
C LYS A 86 -1.00 4.59 -2.93
N ASN A 87 -0.31 5.57 -3.52
CA ASN A 87 -0.94 6.52 -4.44
C ASN A 87 -1.50 5.82 -5.68
N ARG A 88 -0.79 4.82 -6.21
CA ARG A 88 -1.26 4.08 -7.38
C ARG A 88 -2.50 3.24 -7.07
N MET A 89 -2.52 2.58 -5.90
CA MET A 89 -3.70 1.87 -5.40
C MET A 89 -4.92 2.81 -5.20
N ILE A 90 -4.73 3.96 -4.56
CA ILE A 90 -5.80 4.95 -4.35
C ILE A 90 -6.35 5.47 -5.68
N ASN A 91 -5.47 5.74 -6.66
CA ASN A 91 -5.91 6.20 -7.98
C ASN A 91 -6.72 5.12 -8.71
N ALA A 92 -6.28 3.86 -8.65
CA ALA A 92 -7.03 2.74 -9.24
C ALA A 92 -8.40 2.54 -8.57
N PHE A 93 -8.43 2.60 -7.24
CA PHE A 93 -9.65 2.56 -6.45
C PHE A 93 -10.64 3.68 -6.85
N ASN A 94 -10.15 4.92 -6.94
CA ASN A 94 -10.97 6.07 -7.31
C ASN A 94 -11.48 5.96 -8.76
N ARG A 95 -10.66 5.44 -9.70
CA ARG A 95 -11.05 5.21 -11.10
C ARG A 95 -12.20 4.19 -11.20
N ASN A 96 -12.13 3.10 -10.45
CA ASN A 96 -13.19 2.09 -10.44
C ASN A 96 -14.48 2.60 -9.76
N ASN A 97 -14.36 3.56 -8.85
CA ASN A 97 -15.52 4.19 -8.20
C ASN A 97 -16.15 5.32 -9.03
N SER A 98 -15.36 6.13 -9.73
CA SER A 98 -15.88 7.20 -10.58
C SER A 98 -16.50 6.67 -11.88
N ALA A 99 -16.03 5.54 -12.41
CA ALA A 99 -16.67 4.83 -13.53
C ALA A 99 -18.13 4.46 -13.22
N ALA A 100 -18.50 4.31 -11.95
CA ALA A 100 -19.89 4.08 -11.52
C ALA A 100 -20.70 5.38 -11.30
N ASN A 101 -20.06 6.55 -11.26
CA ASN A 101 -20.71 7.86 -11.12
C ASN A 101 -20.87 8.61 -12.46
N SER A 102 -20.51 7.98 -13.58
CA SER A 102 -20.99 8.42 -14.89
C SER A 102 -22.46 8.00 -15.00
N PRO A 103 -23.41 8.92 -15.25
CA PRO A 103 -24.82 8.57 -15.22
C PRO A 103 -25.09 7.43 -16.20
N LEU A 104 -25.77 6.39 -15.68
CA LEU A 104 -26.37 5.26 -16.39
C LEU A 104 -27.20 5.74 -17.59
N THR A 105 -26.53 6.11 -18.68
CA THR A 105 -27.16 6.52 -19.93
C THR A 105 -27.00 5.33 -20.87
N GLY A 106 -27.91 4.36 -20.75
CA GLY A 106 -28.12 3.35 -21.78
C GLY A 106 -27.98 1.87 -21.39
N ALA A 107 -28.16 1.47 -20.13
CA ALA A 107 -28.27 0.05 -19.82
C ALA A 107 -29.66 -0.47 -20.24
N VAL A 108 -29.71 -1.15 -21.39
CA VAL A 108 -30.85 -1.96 -21.85
C VAL A 108 -30.95 -3.19 -20.93
N PRO A 109 -32.15 -3.64 -20.51
CA PRO A 109 -32.28 -4.90 -19.78
C PRO A 109 -31.81 -6.06 -20.65
N ILE A 110 -30.90 -6.88 -20.14
CA ILE A 110 -30.49 -8.13 -20.78
C ILE A 110 -31.36 -9.23 -20.15
N ASP A 111 -32.11 -9.93 -20.98
CA ASP A 111 -32.98 -11.05 -20.59
C ASP A 111 -32.19 -12.22 -19.96
N ASP A 112 -32.86 -12.89 -19.01
CA ASP A 112 -32.40 -13.87 -18.01
C ASP A 112 -31.81 -15.21 -18.52
N GLU A 113 -31.13 -15.25 -19.66
CA GLU A 113 -30.48 -16.48 -20.13
C GLU A 113 -28.99 -16.27 -20.35
N GLN A 114 -28.17 -16.43 -19.29
CA GLN A 114 -26.84 -17.05 -19.41
C GLN A 114 -26.11 -17.26 -18.06
N LEU A 115 -25.79 -18.54 -17.83
CA LEU A 115 -24.50 -19.05 -17.34
C LEU A 115 -24.10 -18.77 -15.88
N THR A 116 -24.45 -19.70 -15.00
CA THR A 116 -23.61 -20.00 -13.83
C THR A 116 -23.42 -21.52 -13.69
N ASP A 117 -22.37 -22.04 -14.31
CA ASP A 117 -21.68 -23.20 -13.77
C ASP A 117 -20.19 -22.97 -14.00
N HIS A 118 -19.48 -22.63 -12.92
CA HIS A 118 -18.31 -23.38 -12.50
C HIS A 118 -17.89 -22.91 -11.11
N ALA A 119 -17.95 -23.88 -10.20
CA ALA A 119 -17.49 -23.81 -8.83
C ALA A 119 -16.03 -23.34 -8.72
N SER A 120 -15.76 -22.59 -7.67
CA SER A 120 -14.43 -22.56 -7.05
C SER A 120 -14.64 -22.48 -5.55
N ASN A 121 -14.66 -23.65 -4.92
CA ASN A 121 -14.56 -23.78 -3.48
C ASN A 121 -13.18 -24.35 -3.16
N PRO A 122 -12.25 -23.55 -2.58
CA PRO A 122 -11.02 -24.06 -2.02
C PRO A 122 -10.94 -23.70 -0.53
N GLU A 123 -11.50 -24.55 0.32
CA GLU A 123 -11.33 -24.56 1.79
C GLU A 123 -9.87 -24.88 2.22
N ASN A 124 -8.84 -24.39 1.54
CA ASN A 124 -7.45 -24.71 1.88
C ASN A 124 -6.42 -23.60 1.56
N ILE A 125 -6.79 -22.32 1.63
CA ILE A 125 -5.78 -21.25 1.77
C ILE A 125 -5.65 -20.93 3.25
N ILE A 126 -4.62 -21.51 3.86
CA ILE A 126 -4.21 -21.29 5.24
C ILE A 126 -4.16 -19.78 5.54
N ASP A 127 -4.76 -19.44 6.68
CA ASP A 127 -5.19 -18.13 7.16
C ASP A 127 -4.03 -17.20 7.61
N GLU A 128 -2.98 -17.04 6.78
CA GLU A 128 -1.90 -16.06 7.02
C GLU A 128 -2.24 -14.68 6.43
N ALA A 129 -3.11 -14.63 5.41
CA ALA A 129 -3.57 -13.38 4.79
C ALA A 129 -4.54 -12.57 5.68
N ALA A 130 -5.16 -13.19 6.70
CA ALA A 130 -6.10 -12.52 7.59
C ALA A 130 -5.41 -11.65 8.66
N ALA A 131 -4.18 -11.95 9.06
CA ALA A 131 -3.51 -11.19 10.12
C ALA A 131 -3.22 -9.72 9.72
N PRO A 132 -2.67 -9.42 8.52
CA PRO A 132 -2.49 -8.05 8.06
C PRO A 132 -3.81 -7.33 7.80
N ALA A 133 -4.80 -8.03 7.19
CA ALA A 133 -6.12 -7.47 6.91
C ALA A 133 -6.87 -7.09 8.18
N LYS A 134 -6.79 -7.93 9.23
CA LYS A 134 -7.38 -7.65 10.56
C LYS A 134 -6.72 -6.45 11.24
N LEU A 135 -5.39 -6.35 11.18
CA LEU A 135 -4.62 -5.22 11.71
C LEU A 135 -5.05 -3.89 11.06
N TRP A 136 -5.17 -3.85 9.74
CA TRP A 136 -5.62 -2.64 9.04
C TRP A 136 -7.09 -2.32 9.28
N ARG A 137 -7.96 -3.33 9.40
CA ARG A 137 -9.38 -3.15 9.82
C ARG A 137 -9.51 -2.53 11.21
N ILE A 138 -8.64 -2.93 12.13
CA ILE A 138 -8.55 -2.34 13.47
C ILE A 138 -8.07 -0.89 13.39
N VAL A 139 -7.06 -0.61 12.56
CA VAL A 139 -6.54 0.75 12.33
C VAL A 139 -7.60 1.66 11.66
N ASP A 140 -8.43 1.13 10.76
CA ASP A 140 -9.58 1.79 10.11
C ASP A 140 -10.71 2.10 11.07
N SER A 141 -11.08 1.15 11.93
CA SER A 141 -12.19 1.32 12.87
C SER A 141 -11.81 2.08 14.15
N ALA A 142 -10.53 2.11 14.53
CA ALA A 142 -10.11 2.67 15.82
C ALA A 142 -9.50 4.08 15.75
N LEU A 143 -8.81 4.43 14.66
CA LEU A 143 -8.12 5.73 14.56
C LEU A 143 -9.02 6.82 14.00
N SER A 144 -8.89 8.03 14.54
CA SER A 144 -9.51 9.21 13.94
C SER A 144 -8.80 9.62 12.65
N VAL A 145 -9.44 10.46 11.83
CA VAL A 145 -8.85 11.03 10.60
C VAL A 145 -7.50 11.70 10.87
N TYR A 146 -7.36 12.38 12.00
CA TYR A 146 -6.11 13.00 12.41
C TYR A 146 -5.04 11.97 12.80
N GLU A 147 -5.42 10.97 13.60
CA GLU A 147 -4.49 9.90 14.01
C GLU A 147 -4.01 9.06 12.83
N ARG A 148 -4.89 8.82 11.84
CA ARG A 148 -4.56 8.16 10.59
C ARG A 148 -3.55 8.96 9.78
N ARG A 149 -3.74 10.27 9.66
CA ARG A 149 -2.77 11.17 9.00
C ARG A 149 -1.42 11.20 9.73
N VAL A 150 -1.42 11.20 11.06
CA VAL A 150 -0.19 11.10 11.86
C VAL A 150 0.50 9.76 11.63
N LEU A 151 -0.25 8.65 11.67
CA LEU A 151 0.30 7.31 11.44
C LEU A 151 0.88 7.17 10.02
N ASP A 152 0.17 7.67 9.01
CA ASP A 152 0.65 7.68 7.62
C ASP A 152 1.99 8.40 7.50
N LEU A 153 2.11 9.60 8.07
CA LEU A 153 3.36 10.36 8.03
C LEU A 153 4.48 9.72 8.88
N MET A 154 4.15 9.00 9.96
CA MET A 154 5.13 8.19 10.70
C MET A 154 5.64 7.02 9.88
N LEU A 155 4.78 6.36 9.10
CA LEU A 155 5.15 5.28 8.18
C LEU A 155 5.96 5.79 6.99
N GLU A 156 5.87 7.09 6.70
CA GLU A 156 6.76 7.83 5.79
C GLU A 156 8.03 8.36 6.49
N GLU A 157 8.33 7.85 7.69
CA GLU A 157 9.50 8.16 8.51
C GLU A 157 9.69 9.65 8.84
N LYS A 158 8.62 10.45 8.81
CA LYS A 158 8.67 11.86 9.21
C LYS A 158 8.89 11.97 10.73
N SER A 159 9.75 12.89 11.13
CA SER A 159 9.93 13.24 12.54
C SER A 159 8.69 13.96 13.08
N TYR A 160 8.48 13.95 14.39
CA TYR A 160 7.30 14.59 14.98
C TYR A 160 7.24 16.10 14.71
N ALA A 161 8.39 16.74 14.55
CA ALA A 161 8.48 18.14 14.14
C ALA A 161 8.01 18.34 12.70
N GLN A 162 8.46 17.47 11.77
CA GLN A 162 8.02 17.51 10.37
C GLN A 162 6.52 17.20 10.23
N ILE A 163 6.00 16.23 10.99
CA ILE A 163 4.57 15.91 11.01
C ILE A 163 3.76 17.11 11.53
N ALA A 164 4.25 17.77 12.57
CA ALA A 164 3.61 18.94 13.14
C ALA A 164 3.53 20.09 12.11
N GLU A 165 4.63 20.34 11.41
CA GLU A 165 4.71 21.32 10.32
C GLU A 165 3.74 20.98 9.17
N ILE A 166 3.77 19.74 8.66
CA ILE A 166 2.91 19.28 7.55
C ILE A 166 1.42 19.38 7.91
N LEU A 167 1.06 19.08 9.15
CA LEU A 167 -0.33 19.06 9.59
C LEU A 167 -0.80 20.42 10.16
N GLY A 168 0.07 21.42 10.23
CA GLY A 168 -0.24 22.73 10.82
C GLY A 168 -0.57 22.66 12.31
N THR A 169 0.12 21.79 13.07
CA THR A 169 -0.13 21.55 14.50
C THR A 169 1.15 21.66 15.31
N SER A 170 1.09 21.42 16.63
CA SER A 170 2.29 21.35 17.49
C SER A 170 2.85 19.93 17.58
N ALA A 171 4.17 19.81 17.80
CA ALA A 171 4.82 18.51 18.05
C ALA A 171 4.21 17.76 19.25
N LYS A 172 3.69 18.50 20.25
CA LYS A 172 2.94 17.94 21.38
C LYS A 172 1.61 17.30 20.95
N SER A 173 0.91 17.89 19.98
CA SER A 173 -0.32 17.31 19.41
C SER A 173 -0.04 16.01 18.67
N VAL A 174 1.06 15.96 17.93
CA VAL A 174 1.54 14.75 17.23
C VAL A 174 1.87 13.66 18.25
N ASP A 175 2.68 13.95 19.26
CA ASP A 175 3.03 12.98 20.31
C ASP A 175 1.78 12.41 21.01
N ASN A 176 0.84 13.28 21.39
CA ASN A 176 -0.44 12.86 21.96
C ASN A 176 -1.22 11.93 21.02
N ALA A 177 -1.19 12.18 19.70
CA ALA A 177 -1.80 11.29 18.73
C ALA A 177 -1.09 9.94 18.68
N VAL A 178 0.25 9.90 18.70
CA VAL A 178 1.03 8.65 18.75
C VAL A 178 0.69 7.82 19.99
N GLN A 179 0.60 8.45 21.16
CA GLN A 179 0.20 7.77 22.39
C GLN A 179 -1.19 7.13 22.28
N ARG A 180 -2.16 7.86 21.70
CA ARG A 180 -3.52 7.35 21.46
C ARG A 180 -3.53 6.21 20.44
N ILE A 181 -2.77 6.32 19.35
CA ILE A 181 -2.63 5.29 18.33
C ILE A 181 -2.15 3.99 18.97
N ARG A 182 -1.04 4.03 19.73
CA ARG A 182 -0.48 2.86 20.43
C ARG A 182 -1.49 2.22 21.39
N LYS A 183 -2.21 3.03 22.18
CA LYS A 183 -3.22 2.55 23.12
C LYS A 183 -4.38 1.85 22.41
N LYS A 184 -4.88 2.45 21.33
CA LYS A 184 -6.01 1.92 20.55
C LYS A 184 -5.65 0.61 19.85
N ILE A 185 -4.49 0.56 19.20
CA ILE A 185 -3.98 -0.66 18.55
C ILE A 185 -3.81 -1.78 19.59
N ARG A 186 -3.20 -1.50 20.76
CA ARG A 186 -3.02 -2.49 21.83
C ARG A 186 -4.35 -3.01 22.43
N SER A 187 -5.40 -2.18 22.44
CA SER A 187 -6.73 -2.60 22.97
C SER A 187 -7.55 -3.45 22.01
N LYS A 188 -7.12 -3.59 20.76
CA LYS A 188 -7.88 -4.20 19.66
C LYS A 188 -7.16 -5.41 19.04
N LEU A 189 -5.85 -5.54 19.27
CA LEU A 189 -5.06 -6.77 19.09
C LEU A 189 -5.41 -7.76 20.19
#